data_AF-A0A8H5BLU0-F1
#
_entry.id   AF-A0A8H5BLU0-F1
#
_cell.length_a   1.000
_cell.length_b   1.000
_cell.length_c   1.000
_cell.angle_alpha   90.00
_cell.angle_beta   90.00
_cell.angle_gamma   90.00
#
_symmetry.space_group_name_H-M   'P 1'
#
loop_
_entity.id
_entity.type
_entity.pdbx_description
1 polymer ?
#
loop_
_entity_poly.entity_id
_entity_poly.type
_entity_poly.pdbx_seq_one_letter_code
_entity_poly.pdbx_strand_id
1 'polypeptide(L)'
;MQSSIRSPEPEDLHGPHPFAPDTPPQDILATLWNKFYDWEYGHTLSLLQGLKCDVNLRADDHIHQMGTNEAPTHKTTQPSEVDMEETEAFEAIDYDEYGGKEVSTLLAVVSNEAADLNGKVWLPNPRYTTCTSTSSNIYNHSQNTDILIASFACFADEPSFDLDRYLRYHDRFAWQCDFHDPDYEVIKLEVIGVLHFQQGLSFDEIDELIGNRSLVLPAFNKLHVSAADGLVWEACQRDYLYQWPVTWMSPLDTLRKVKQHYSTVKPDLFSQVQLASTLFCPNFGCLVSSLKPCPVHNAPAIREAKPTITSKKYDTRNRPCSGSCFQHIQENLDDDALV
;
A
#
# COMPACT_ATOMS: atom_id res chain seq x y z
N MET A 1 4.13 -23.58 -25.88
CA MET A 1 4.96 -23.98 -24.71
C MET A 1 4.56 -23.10 -23.54
N GLN A 2 3.66 -23.56 -22.68
CA GLN A 2 3.29 -22.88 -21.44
C GLN A 2 4.31 -23.32 -20.38
N SER A 3 5.24 -22.43 -20.01
CA SER A 3 6.15 -22.65 -18.89
C SER A 3 5.35 -22.52 -17.60
N SER A 4 5.03 -23.65 -16.98
CA SER A 4 4.46 -23.71 -15.63
C SER A 4 5.49 -23.13 -14.66
N ILE A 5 5.23 -21.92 -14.16
CA ILE A 5 5.94 -21.33 -13.03
C ILE A 5 5.48 -22.15 -11.81
N ARG A 6 6.25 -23.17 -11.44
CA ARG A 6 6.10 -23.83 -10.14
C ARG A 6 6.53 -22.84 -9.07
N SER A 7 5.64 -22.53 -8.13
CA SER A 7 6.06 -21.93 -6.86
C SER A 7 7.09 -22.86 -6.20
N PRO A 8 8.24 -22.35 -5.76
CA PRO A 8 9.25 -23.16 -5.10
C PRO A 8 8.66 -23.79 -3.82
N GLU A 9 8.94 -25.08 -3.61
CA GLU A 9 8.58 -25.77 -2.38
C GLU A 9 9.40 -25.22 -1.20
N PRO A 10 8.86 -25.19 0.03
CA PRO A 10 9.50 -24.54 1.18
C PRO A 10 10.87 -25.12 1.59
N GLU A 11 11.22 -26.33 1.13
CA GLU A 11 12.52 -26.95 1.44
C GLU A 11 13.69 -26.35 0.62
N ASP A 12 13.41 -25.72 -0.53
CA ASP A 12 14.42 -25.07 -1.38
C ASP A 12 14.85 -23.68 -0.87
N LEU A 13 14.23 -23.18 0.20
CA LEU A 13 14.59 -21.90 0.85
C LEU A 13 15.77 -22.05 1.84
N HIS A 14 16.23 -23.26 2.09
CA HIS A 14 17.35 -23.54 3.01
C HIS A 14 18.71 -23.50 2.30
N GLY A 15 19.01 -22.39 1.64
CA GLY A 15 20.41 -22.04 1.38
C GLY A 15 21.19 -21.96 2.70
N PRO A 16 22.51 -22.21 2.71
CA PRO A 16 23.30 -22.13 3.93
C PRO A 16 23.07 -20.78 4.61
N HIS A 17 22.69 -20.80 5.89
CA HIS A 17 22.48 -19.59 6.69
C HIS A 17 23.70 -18.69 6.55
N PRO A 18 23.54 -17.45 6.04
CA PRO A 18 24.67 -16.58 5.74
C PRO A 18 25.29 -16.00 7.03
N PHE A 19 24.54 -16.04 8.13
CA PHE A 19 24.92 -15.55 9.43
C PHE A 19 25.01 -16.73 10.39
N ALA A 20 26.09 -16.78 11.19
CA ALA A 20 26.19 -17.74 12.28
C ALA A 20 25.13 -17.43 13.36
N PRO A 21 24.68 -18.42 14.16
CA PRO A 21 23.65 -18.23 15.20
C PRO A 21 23.99 -17.23 16.32
N ASP A 22 25.25 -16.81 16.42
CA ASP A 22 25.73 -15.86 17.42
C ASP A 22 26.25 -14.57 16.76
N THR A 23 25.80 -14.26 15.54
CA THR A 23 26.26 -13.06 14.83
C THR A 23 25.70 -11.81 15.51
N PRO A 24 26.55 -10.84 15.94
CA PRO A 24 26.07 -9.62 16.55
C PRO A 24 25.09 -8.86 15.63
N PRO A 25 24.01 -8.25 16.15
CA PRO A 25 23.06 -7.52 15.31
C PRO A 25 23.69 -6.36 14.53
N GLN A 26 24.75 -5.73 15.05
CA GLN A 26 25.49 -4.69 14.30
C GLN A 26 26.11 -5.26 13.02
N ASP A 27 26.66 -6.47 13.09
CA ASP A 27 27.35 -7.11 11.97
C ASP A 27 26.35 -7.59 10.92
N ILE A 28 25.17 -8.06 11.36
CA ILE A 28 24.05 -8.37 10.47
C ILE A 28 23.62 -7.10 9.71
N LEU A 29 23.39 -6.00 10.43
CA LEU A 29 23.03 -4.70 9.84
C LEU A 29 24.09 -4.22 8.86
N ALA A 30 25.37 -4.19 9.24
CA ALA A 30 26.46 -3.73 8.38
C ALA A 30 26.59 -4.60 7.11
N THR A 31 26.42 -5.92 7.25
CA THR A 31 26.46 -6.85 6.12
C THR A 31 25.30 -6.62 5.16
N LEU A 32 24.07 -6.51 5.68
CA LEU A 32 22.88 -6.26 4.86
C LEU A 32 22.90 -4.88 4.22
N TRP A 33 23.45 -3.87 4.91
CA TRP A 33 23.68 -2.54 4.37
C TRP A 33 24.59 -2.58 3.13
N ASN A 34 25.77 -3.19 3.25
CA ASN A 34 26.69 -3.30 2.12
C ASN A 34 26.07 -4.09 0.96
N LYS A 35 25.38 -5.20 1.27
CA LYS A 35 24.68 -6.00 0.26
C LYS A 35 23.55 -5.24 -0.43
N PHE A 36 22.80 -4.38 0.27
CA PHE A 36 21.79 -3.49 -0.33
C PHE A 36 22.45 -2.68 -1.42
N TYR A 37 23.45 -1.88 -1.05
CA TYR A 37 24.01 -0.86 -1.94
C TYR A 37 24.85 -1.47 -3.07
N ASP A 38 25.47 -2.62 -2.85
CA ASP A 38 26.11 -3.40 -3.92
C ASP A 38 25.08 -3.87 -4.96
N TRP A 39 23.92 -4.34 -4.52
CA TRP A 39 22.82 -4.75 -5.40
C TRP A 39 22.16 -3.57 -6.10
N GLU A 40 21.80 -2.53 -5.34
CA GLU A 40 21.06 -1.36 -5.81
C GLU A 40 21.80 -0.67 -6.96
N TYR A 41 23.12 -0.48 -6.81
CA TYR A 41 23.95 0.12 -7.84
C TYR A 41 23.86 -0.66 -9.16
N GLY A 42 24.02 -1.99 -9.10
CA GLY A 42 23.95 -2.85 -10.28
C GLY A 42 22.56 -2.89 -10.90
N HIS A 43 21.52 -2.98 -10.07
CA HIS A 43 20.13 -3.01 -10.50
C HIS A 43 19.71 -1.70 -11.18
N THR A 44 19.98 -0.56 -10.53
CA THR A 44 19.68 0.77 -11.06
C THR A 44 20.43 1.04 -12.35
N LEU A 45 21.71 0.65 -12.43
CA LEU A 45 22.48 0.77 -13.67
C LEU A 45 21.86 -0.07 -14.81
N SER A 46 21.45 -1.31 -14.53
CA SER A 46 20.79 -2.18 -15.51
C SER A 46 19.44 -1.59 -15.96
N LEU A 47 18.65 -1.03 -15.04
CA LEU A 47 17.37 -0.41 -15.35
C LEU A 47 17.56 0.83 -16.23
N LEU A 48 18.53 1.69 -15.88
CA LEU A 48 18.89 2.85 -16.69
C LEU A 48 19.42 2.46 -18.06
N GLN A 49 20.18 1.36 -18.17
CA GLN A 49 20.61 0.82 -19.46
C GLN A 49 19.43 0.29 -20.29
N GLY A 50 18.44 -0.35 -19.66
CA GLY A 50 17.22 -0.77 -20.33
C GLY A 50 16.33 0.41 -20.78
N LEU A 51 16.36 1.52 -20.04
CA LEU A 51 15.66 2.76 -20.38
C LEU A 51 16.38 3.61 -21.43
N LYS A 52 17.66 3.33 -21.72
CA LYS A 52 18.31 3.88 -22.91
C LYS A 52 17.63 3.27 -24.12
N CYS A 53 16.54 3.90 -24.57
CA CYS A 53 16.10 3.79 -25.94
C CYS A 53 17.35 4.00 -26.81
N ASP A 54 17.61 3.07 -27.73
CA ASP A 54 18.53 3.33 -28.82
C ASP A 54 17.99 4.53 -29.61
N VAL A 55 18.39 5.73 -29.20
CA VAL A 55 18.12 6.99 -29.90
C VAL A 55 18.67 6.92 -31.34
N ASN A 56 19.56 5.95 -31.60
CA ASN A 56 20.14 5.65 -32.90
C ASN A 56 19.23 4.88 -33.88
N LEU A 57 18.01 4.45 -33.50
CA LEU A 57 17.11 3.77 -34.46
C LEU A 57 16.14 4.71 -35.20
N ARG A 58 16.19 6.03 -34.99
CA ARG A 58 15.33 6.98 -35.74
C ARG A 58 15.99 8.30 -36.15
N ALA A 59 17.30 8.44 -36.02
CA ALA A 59 17.97 9.71 -36.29
C ALA A 59 18.43 9.93 -37.75
N ASP A 60 18.59 8.90 -38.59
CA ASP A 60 19.37 9.08 -39.84
C ASP A 60 18.76 8.68 -41.19
N ASP A 61 17.47 8.35 -41.32
CA ASP A 61 16.90 8.08 -42.67
C ASP A 61 15.69 8.92 -43.10
N HIS A 62 15.19 9.86 -42.29
CA HIS A 62 13.99 10.64 -42.66
C HIS A 62 14.09 12.17 -42.55
N ILE A 63 15.23 12.76 -42.16
CA ILE A 63 15.35 14.23 -42.05
C ILE A 63 15.96 14.89 -43.31
N HIS A 64 16.40 14.13 -44.32
CA HIS A 64 16.98 14.68 -45.55
C HIS A 64 16.18 14.54 -46.86
N GLN A 65 14.87 14.30 -46.80
CA GLN A 65 14.01 14.45 -47.99
C GLN A 65 12.95 15.56 -47.82
N MET A 66 13.42 16.78 -47.53
CA MET A 66 12.75 17.98 -48.02
C MET A 66 13.54 18.51 -49.21
N GLY A 67 13.20 18.04 -50.40
CA GLY A 67 13.80 18.51 -51.64
C GLY A 67 13.48 17.61 -52.82
N THR A 68 12.61 18.12 -53.69
CA THR A 68 12.20 17.61 -55.01
C THR A 68 11.24 16.41 -55.05
N ASN A 69 9.96 16.77 -55.28
CA ASN A 69 8.94 16.07 -56.07
C ASN A 69 9.37 14.75 -56.71
N GLU A 70 9.08 13.64 -56.05
CA GLU A 70 8.59 12.39 -56.66
C GLU A 70 8.04 11.51 -55.53
N ALA A 71 6.75 11.23 -55.58
CA ALA A 71 6.04 10.51 -54.53
C ALA A 71 6.63 9.09 -54.37
N PRO A 72 6.92 8.63 -53.14
CA PRO A 72 7.29 7.24 -52.92
C PRO A 72 6.05 6.41 -53.24
N THR A 73 6.14 5.61 -54.29
CA THR A 73 5.13 4.59 -54.61
C THR A 73 5.22 3.55 -53.50
N HIS A 74 4.44 3.75 -52.43
CA HIS A 74 4.15 2.71 -51.47
C HIS A 74 3.64 1.51 -52.26
N LYS A 75 4.42 0.43 -52.28
CA LYS A 75 3.91 -0.86 -52.71
C LYS A 75 2.74 -1.17 -51.80
N THR A 76 1.54 -1.03 -52.36
CA THR A 76 0.30 -1.53 -51.82
C THR A 76 0.52 -3.00 -51.46
N THR A 77 0.80 -3.26 -50.19
CA THR A 77 0.45 -4.54 -49.61
C THR A 77 -1.04 -4.66 -49.88
N GLN A 78 -1.41 -5.59 -50.76
CA GLN A 78 -2.81 -5.84 -51.05
C GLN A 78 -3.53 -5.98 -49.71
N PRO A 79 -4.65 -5.27 -49.50
CA PRO A 79 -5.51 -5.58 -48.37
C PRO A 79 -5.85 -7.06 -48.55
N SER A 80 -5.44 -7.91 -47.59
CA SER A 80 -6.22 -9.11 -47.36
C SER A 80 -7.66 -8.65 -47.24
N GLU A 81 -8.57 -9.31 -47.97
CA GLU A 81 -10.01 -9.13 -47.84
C GLU A 81 -10.35 -9.26 -46.34
N VAL A 82 -10.41 -8.11 -45.66
CA VAL A 82 -10.93 -8.00 -44.31
C VAL A 82 -12.43 -8.00 -44.53
N ASP A 83 -13.07 -9.07 -44.08
CA ASP A 83 -14.52 -9.17 -44.00
C ASP A 83 -15.08 -7.85 -43.47
N MET A 84 -15.87 -7.18 -44.31
CA MET A 84 -16.67 -6.04 -43.86
C MET A 84 -17.70 -6.55 -42.85
N GLU A 85 -17.89 -5.74 -41.81
CA GLU A 85 -18.99 -5.80 -40.83
C GLU A 85 -18.81 -6.69 -39.59
N GLU A 86 -17.69 -6.57 -38.88
CA GLU A 86 -17.75 -6.64 -37.41
C GLU A 86 -17.79 -5.22 -36.85
N THR A 87 -18.99 -4.65 -36.74
CA THR A 87 -19.20 -3.47 -35.90
C THR A 87 -18.83 -3.89 -34.48
N GLU A 88 -17.64 -3.53 -34.00
CA GLU A 88 -17.26 -3.78 -32.61
C GLU A 88 -18.34 -3.18 -31.72
N ALA A 89 -19.09 -4.03 -31.03
CA ALA A 89 -20.13 -3.63 -30.11
C ALA A 89 -19.81 -4.26 -28.77
N PHE A 90 -20.01 -3.50 -27.69
CA PHE A 90 -19.93 -4.06 -26.35
C PHE A 90 -21.32 -4.02 -25.72
N GLU A 91 -21.66 -5.09 -25.00
CA GLU A 91 -22.90 -5.21 -24.27
C GLU A 91 -22.72 -4.56 -22.90
N ALA A 92 -23.48 -3.49 -22.63
CA ALA A 92 -23.62 -2.95 -21.28
C ALA A 92 -24.78 -3.68 -20.59
N ILE A 93 -24.49 -4.34 -19.47
CA ILE A 93 -25.48 -5.08 -18.68
C ILE A 93 -25.69 -4.34 -17.36
N ASP A 94 -26.92 -3.84 -17.17
CA ASP A 94 -27.37 -3.32 -15.88
C ASP A 94 -28.04 -4.43 -15.06
N TYR A 95 -27.67 -4.49 -13.78
CA TYR A 95 -28.23 -5.42 -12.80
C TYR A 95 -29.04 -4.64 -11.77
N ASP A 96 -30.20 -5.16 -11.41
CA ASP A 96 -31.02 -4.62 -10.33
C ASP A 96 -30.36 -4.84 -8.95
N GLU A 97 -30.94 -4.23 -7.92
CA GLU A 97 -30.47 -4.32 -6.53
C GLU A 97 -30.44 -5.76 -5.97
N TYR A 98 -31.06 -6.72 -6.65
CA TYR A 98 -31.11 -8.14 -6.27
C TYR A 98 -30.25 -9.04 -7.17
N GLY A 99 -29.46 -8.45 -8.07
CA GLY A 99 -28.59 -9.17 -9.01
C GLY A 99 -29.34 -9.79 -10.19
N GLY A 100 -30.62 -9.45 -10.39
CA GLY A 100 -31.37 -9.76 -11.59
C GLY A 100 -30.90 -8.88 -12.75
N LYS A 101 -30.60 -9.49 -13.91
CA LYS A 101 -30.26 -8.74 -15.13
C LYS A 101 -31.50 -7.97 -15.60
N GLU A 102 -31.52 -6.65 -15.46
CA GLU A 102 -32.71 -5.82 -15.73
C GLU A 102 -32.73 -5.35 -17.19
N VAL A 103 -31.60 -4.85 -17.70
CA VAL A 103 -31.50 -4.33 -19.07
C VAL A 103 -30.12 -4.66 -19.67
N SER A 104 -30.13 -5.23 -20.86
CA SER A 104 -28.95 -5.36 -21.72
C SER A 104 -29.06 -4.36 -22.85
N THR A 105 -28.07 -3.48 -22.98
CA THR A 105 -27.99 -2.52 -24.08
C THR A 105 -26.74 -2.82 -24.89
N LEU A 106 -26.93 -3.17 -26.17
CA LEU A 106 -25.83 -3.30 -27.11
C LEU A 106 -25.40 -1.91 -27.58
N LEU A 107 -24.19 -1.50 -27.22
CA LEU A 107 -23.62 -0.22 -27.65
C LEU A 107 -22.69 -0.50 -28.84
N ALA A 108 -23.09 -0.04 -30.02
CA ALA A 108 -22.22 -0.06 -31.18
C ALA A 108 -21.10 0.97 -30.98
N VAL A 109 -19.85 0.54 -31.12
CA VAL A 109 -18.73 1.49 -31.21
C VAL A 109 -18.88 2.19 -32.55
N VAL A 110 -19.37 3.42 -32.52
CA VAL A 110 -19.31 4.31 -33.67
C VAL A 110 -17.84 4.69 -33.83
N SER A 111 -17.09 3.85 -34.53
CA SER A 111 -15.85 4.25 -35.16
C SER A 111 -16.24 5.32 -36.17
N ASN A 112 -16.20 6.59 -35.77
CA ASN A 112 -16.18 7.67 -36.72
C ASN A 112 -15.01 7.37 -37.65
N GLU A 113 -15.34 7.01 -38.90
CA GLU A 113 -14.37 6.79 -39.98
C GLU A 113 -13.27 7.83 -39.82
N ALA A 114 -12.02 7.36 -39.70
CA ALA A 114 -10.85 8.20 -39.43
C ALA A 114 -10.91 9.44 -40.31
N ALA A 115 -11.46 10.53 -39.77
CA ALA A 115 -11.81 11.70 -40.54
C ALA A 115 -10.50 12.22 -41.11
N ASP A 116 -10.33 12.19 -42.43
CA ASP A 116 -9.07 12.46 -43.13
C ASP A 116 -8.26 13.53 -42.38
N LEU A 117 -7.31 13.05 -41.56
CA LEU A 117 -6.58 13.88 -40.61
C LEU A 117 -5.51 14.71 -41.32
N ASN A 118 -5.34 14.48 -42.62
CA ASN A 118 -4.44 15.23 -43.47
C ASN A 118 -4.92 16.69 -43.55
N GLY A 119 -4.22 17.55 -42.81
CA GLY A 119 -4.42 19.00 -42.85
C GLY A 119 -5.18 19.62 -41.68
N LYS A 120 -5.69 18.83 -40.72
CA LYS A 120 -6.24 19.39 -39.48
C LYS A 120 -5.13 19.69 -38.48
N VAL A 121 -4.85 20.97 -38.27
CA VAL A 121 -4.03 21.45 -37.15
C VAL A 121 -4.86 21.31 -35.88
N TRP A 122 -4.54 20.32 -35.06
CA TRP A 122 -5.12 20.17 -33.73
C TRP A 122 -4.57 21.28 -32.84
N LEU A 123 -5.47 22.14 -32.36
CA LEU A 123 -5.09 23.09 -31.32
C LEU A 123 -4.94 22.30 -30.00
N PRO A 124 -3.89 22.58 -29.21
CA PRO A 124 -3.77 21.97 -27.89
C PRO A 124 -4.97 22.36 -27.03
N ASN A 125 -5.46 21.40 -26.25
CA ASN A 125 -6.46 21.71 -25.23
C ASN A 125 -5.90 22.73 -24.23
N PRO A 126 -6.75 23.57 -23.61
CA PRO A 126 -6.33 24.40 -22.50
C PRO A 126 -5.64 23.57 -21.42
N ARG A 127 -4.65 24.15 -20.74
CA ARG A 127 -4.01 23.50 -19.59
C ARG A 127 -5.05 23.34 -18.48
N TYR A 128 -5.16 22.12 -17.93
CA TYR A 128 -5.97 21.83 -16.76
C TYR A 128 -5.17 20.92 -15.83
N THR A 129 -5.39 21.06 -14.53
CA THR A 129 -4.91 20.11 -13.53
C THR A 129 -5.91 18.97 -13.42
N THR A 130 -5.43 17.75 -13.22
CA THR A 130 -6.30 16.61 -12.92
C THR A 130 -7.03 16.86 -11.60
N CYS A 131 -8.34 16.65 -11.59
CA CYS A 131 -9.16 16.69 -10.39
C CYS A 131 -9.87 15.35 -10.24
N THR A 132 -9.66 14.66 -9.12
CA THR A 132 -10.37 13.42 -8.82
C THR A 132 -11.85 13.76 -8.61
N SER A 133 -12.73 13.23 -9.47
CA SER A 133 -14.16 13.42 -9.31
C SER A 133 -14.62 12.83 -7.98
N THR A 134 -15.36 13.62 -7.19
CA THR A 134 -15.97 13.14 -5.95
C THR A 134 -17.44 13.51 -5.92
N SER A 135 -18.28 12.57 -5.48
CA SER A 135 -19.72 12.78 -5.26
C SER A 135 -20.03 13.38 -3.89
N SER A 136 -19.02 13.49 -3.02
CA SER A 136 -19.16 14.01 -1.66
C SER A 136 -17.94 14.83 -1.23
N ASN A 137 -18.12 15.68 -0.23
CA ASN A 137 -17.02 16.47 0.32
C ASN A 137 -16.06 15.57 1.08
N ILE A 138 -14.76 15.75 0.84
CA ILE A 138 -13.69 15.09 1.59
C ILE A 138 -13.16 16.10 2.60
N TYR A 139 -13.31 15.78 3.89
CA TYR A 139 -12.68 16.46 4.98
C TYR A 139 -11.17 16.33 4.87
N ASN A 140 -10.51 17.47 4.73
CA ASN A 140 -9.06 17.53 4.62
C ASN A 140 -8.44 17.80 6.01
N HIS A 141 -7.96 16.74 6.66
CA HIS A 141 -7.36 16.82 8.00
C HIS A 141 -6.09 17.67 8.06
N SER A 142 -5.43 17.88 6.92
CA SER A 142 -4.15 18.59 6.79
C SER A 142 -4.22 20.10 7.12
N GLN A 143 -5.39 20.74 7.06
CA GLN A 143 -5.43 22.20 6.92
C GLN A 143 -4.92 23.00 8.13
N ASN A 144 -4.81 22.42 9.33
CA ASN A 144 -4.29 23.17 10.48
C ASN A 144 -2.77 23.04 10.69
N THR A 145 -2.11 22.03 10.14
CA THR A 145 -0.66 21.82 10.27
C THR A 145 0.09 21.98 8.95
N ASP A 146 -0.56 21.67 7.83
CA ASP A 146 0.13 21.53 6.54
C ASP A 146 0.22 22.86 5.79
N ILE A 147 -0.51 23.90 6.20
CA ILE A 147 -0.26 25.26 5.68
C ILE A 147 1.16 25.70 6.01
N LEU A 148 1.72 25.23 7.13
CA LEU A 148 3.10 25.55 7.53
C LEU A 148 4.13 24.62 6.87
N ILE A 149 3.71 23.57 6.16
CA ILE A 149 4.61 22.55 5.61
C ILE A 149 4.37 22.43 4.10
N ALA A 150 5.34 22.84 3.29
CA ALA A 150 5.27 22.56 1.85
C ALA A 150 5.50 21.05 1.63
N SER A 151 4.52 20.35 1.07
CA SER A 151 4.64 18.91 0.77
C SER A 151 5.56 18.64 -0.42
N PHE A 152 5.52 19.50 -1.45
CA PHE A 152 6.39 19.44 -2.62
C PHE A 152 6.51 20.83 -3.28
N ALA A 153 7.50 21.00 -4.17
CA ALA A 153 7.69 22.22 -4.95
C ALA A 153 6.77 22.23 -6.19
N CYS A 154 5.55 22.75 -6.04
CA CYS A 154 4.59 22.87 -7.14
C CYS A 154 5.17 23.66 -8.32
N PHE A 155 4.94 23.20 -9.55
CA PHE A 155 5.27 23.93 -10.80
C PHE A 155 6.71 24.47 -10.87
N ALA A 156 7.67 23.77 -10.27
CA ALA A 156 9.08 24.22 -10.21
C ALA A 156 9.74 24.33 -11.60
N ASP A 157 9.19 23.64 -12.59
CA ASP A 157 9.60 23.65 -14.00
C ASP A 157 8.94 24.77 -14.82
N GLU A 158 7.93 25.45 -14.27
CA GLU A 158 7.21 26.51 -14.98
C GLU A 158 7.86 27.89 -14.76
N PRO A 159 8.44 28.53 -15.79
CA PRO A 159 9.20 29.78 -15.60
C PRO A 159 8.37 30.96 -15.10
N SER A 160 7.04 30.92 -15.28
CA SER A 160 6.12 31.94 -14.79
C SER A 160 5.69 31.73 -13.34
N PHE A 161 6.02 30.59 -12.73
CA PHE A 161 5.66 30.30 -11.35
C PHE A 161 6.74 30.83 -10.39
N ASP A 162 6.34 31.73 -9.49
CA ASP A 162 7.22 32.29 -8.46
C ASP A 162 7.36 31.30 -7.30
N LEU A 163 8.20 30.28 -7.51
CA LEU A 163 8.44 29.21 -6.55
C LEU A 163 8.96 29.77 -5.21
N ASP A 164 9.88 30.74 -5.26
CA ASP A 164 10.45 31.35 -4.05
C ASP A 164 9.38 32.03 -3.20
N ARG A 165 8.44 32.75 -3.84
CA ARG A 165 7.31 33.35 -3.13
C ARG A 165 6.36 32.30 -2.57
N TYR A 166 6.08 31.22 -3.31
CA TYR A 166 5.26 30.12 -2.82
C TYR A 166 5.87 29.48 -1.57
N LEU A 167 7.17 29.13 -1.61
CA LEU A 167 7.86 28.47 -0.51
C LEU A 167 7.96 29.34 0.75
N ARG A 168 7.97 30.68 0.62
CA ARG A 168 7.94 31.60 1.77
C ARG A 168 6.66 31.58 2.60
N TYR A 169 5.57 31.00 2.10
CA TYR A 169 4.34 30.82 2.87
C TYR A 169 4.40 29.61 3.82
N HIS A 170 5.46 28.81 3.72
CA HIS A 170 5.64 27.60 4.51
C HIS A 170 6.86 27.75 5.44
N ASP A 171 6.72 27.30 6.68
CA ASP A 171 7.78 27.35 7.70
C ASP A 171 8.80 26.22 7.50
N ARG A 172 8.33 25.09 6.96
CA ARG A 172 9.11 23.85 6.83
C ARG A 172 8.80 23.18 5.50
N PHE A 173 9.71 22.34 5.06
CA PHE A 173 9.52 21.53 3.85
C PHE A 173 9.48 20.06 4.24
N ALA A 174 8.43 19.35 3.83
CA ALA A 174 8.23 17.95 4.20
C ALA A 174 9.42 17.08 3.79
N TRP A 175 9.98 17.34 2.60
CA TRP A 175 11.15 16.63 2.08
C TRP A 175 12.47 16.93 2.80
N GLN A 176 12.48 17.88 3.76
CA GLN A 176 13.65 18.20 4.59
C GLN A 176 13.50 17.79 6.06
N CYS A 177 12.28 17.75 6.58
CA CYS A 177 12.06 17.63 8.02
C CYS A 177 11.85 16.20 8.51
N ASP A 178 11.35 15.31 7.65
CA ASP A 178 11.06 13.90 7.96
C ASP A 178 11.52 13.00 6.82
N PHE A 179 12.79 13.15 6.39
CA PHE A 179 13.35 12.27 5.37
C PHE A 179 13.53 10.87 5.96
N HIS A 180 12.52 10.03 5.76
CA HIS A 180 12.62 8.60 5.95
C HIS A 180 13.30 8.00 4.74
N ASP A 181 14.55 7.58 4.92
CA ASP A 181 15.30 6.84 3.92
C ASP A 181 14.58 5.50 3.65
N PRO A 182 13.94 5.35 2.49
CA PRO A 182 13.19 4.14 2.16
C PRO A 182 14.11 2.92 2.07
N ASP A 183 15.36 3.11 1.64
CA ASP A 183 16.34 2.04 1.50
C ASP A 183 16.73 1.53 2.88
N TYR A 184 16.97 2.46 3.81
CA TYR A 184 17.27 2.11 5.19
C TYR A 184 16.14 1.32 5.84
N GLU A 185 14.87 1.66 5.60
CA GLU A 185 13.74 0.89 6.14
C GLU A 185 13.70 -0.54 5.62
N VAL A 186 13.97 -0.77 4.32
CA VAL A 186 14.04 -2.12 3.76
C VAL A 186 15.18 -2.91 4.41
N ILE A 187 16.34 -2.27 4.64
CA ILE A 187 17.46 -2.90 5.36
C ILE A 187 17.02 -3.30 6.78
N LYS A 188 16.32 -2.41 7.50
CA LYS A 188 15.84 -2.71 8.86
C LYS A 188 14.95 -3.94 8.88
N LEU A 189 13.99 -4.02 7.96
CA LEU A 189 13.07 -5.15 7.87
C LEU A 189 13.78 -6.47 7.60
N GLU A 190 14.79 -6.46 6.73
CA GLU A 190 15.59 -7.66 6.46
C GLU A 190 16.43 -8.05 7.69
N VAL A 191 17.01 -7.08 8.39
CA VAL A 191 17.72 -7.32 9.67
C VAL A 191 16.78 -8.00 10.67
N ILE A 192 15.56 -7.50 10.81
CA ILE A 192 14.55 -8.08 11.71
C ILE A 192 14.17 -9.49 11.26
N GLY A 193 14.02 -9.71 9.96
CA GLY A 193 13.79 -11.03 9.38
C GLY A 193 14.91 -12.01 9.77
N VAL A 194 16.16 -11.59 9.65
CA VAL A 194 17.32 -12.41 10.04
C VAL A 194 17.33 -12.68 11.54
N LEU A 195 17.15 -11.65 12.38
CA LEU A 195 17.12 -11.80 13.83
C LEU A 195 16.01 -12.75 14.29
N HIS A 196 14.82 -12.62 13.72
CA HIS A 196 13.68 -13.45 14.10
C HIS A 196 13.78 -14.88 13.56
N PHE A 197 13.97 -15.04 12.25
CA PHE A 197 13.88 -16.35 11.59
C PHE A 197 15.20 -17.14 11.59
N GLN A 198 16.36 -16.48 11.65
CA GLN A 198 17.66 -17.16 11.67
C GLN A 198 18.30 -17.22 13.06
N GLN A 199 18.21 -16.13 13.82
CA GLN A 199 18.78 -16.08 15.18
C GLN A 199 17.77 -16.55 16.25
N GLY A 200 16.51 -16.76 15.88
CA GLY A 200 15.48 -17.29 16.77
C GLY A 200 15.01 -16.30 17.85
N LEU A 201 15.29 -15.00 17.69
CA LEU A 201 14.86 -13.98 18.63
C LEU A 201 13.37 -13.70 18.49
N SER A 202 12.67 -13.61 19.61
CA SER A 202 11.31 -13.07 19.66
C SER A 202 11.32 -11.58 19.33
N PHE A 203 10.19 -11.05 18.90
CA PHE A 203 10.10 -9.62 18.61
C PHE A 203 10.20 -8.75 19.87
N ASP A 204 9.78 -9.25 21.03
CA ASP A 204 9.96 -8.54 22.31
C ASP A 204 11.46 -8.42 22.63
N GLU A 205 12.24 -9.49 22.44
CA GLU A 205 13.70 -9.46 22.58
C GLU A 205 14.34 -8.49 21.57
N ILE A 206 13.84 -8.43 20.34
CA ILE A 206 14.33 -7.47 19.33
C ILE A 206 13.99 -6.03 19.74
N ASP A 207 12.78 -5.77 20.23
CA ASP A 207 12.38 -4.44 20.75
C ASP A 207 13.20 -4.03 21.98
N GLU A 208 13.56 -4.99 22.85
CA GLU A 208 14.48 -4.77 23.95
C GLU A 208 15.88 -4.42 23.45
N LEU A 209 16.40 -5.12 22.44
CA LEU A 209 17.69 -4.79 21.79
C LEU A 209 17.69 -3.39 21.16
N ILE A 210 16.57 -2.95 20.59
CA ILE A 210 16.39 -1.61 20.02
C ILE A 210 16.29 -0.56 21.13
N GLY A 211 15.51 -0.83 22.18
CA GLY A 211 15.22 0.10 23.27
C GLY A 211 16.40 0.30 24.23
N ASN A 212 17.26 -0.72 24.37
CA ASN A 212 18.48 -0.63 25.13
C ASN A 212 19.48 0.21 24.33
N ARG A 213 19.48 1.53 24.56
CA ARG A 213 20.30 2.59 23.91
C ARG A 213 21.81 2.32 23.82
N SER A 214 22.29 1.19 24.30
CA SER A 214 23.63 0.68 24.14
C SER A 214 23.92 0.27 22.68
N LEU A 215 23.97 1.22 21.74
CA LEU A 215 24.70 1.15 20.45
C LEU A 215 24.44 -0.04 19.49
N VAL A 216 23.55 -1.00 19.78
CA VAL A 216 23.43 -2.23 18.97
C VAL A 216 22.65 -1.99 17.67
N LEU A 217 21.57 -1.22 17.70
CA LEU A 217 20.79 -0.85 16.50
C LEU A 217 20.32 0.61 16.58
N PRO A 218 21.24 1.59 16.55
CA PRO A 218 20.87 2.99 16.71
C PRO A 218 19.92 3.41 15.57
N ALA A 219 18.76 3.95 15.93
CA ALA A 219 17.71 4.48 15.04
C ALA A 219 16.74 3.47 14.40
N PHE A 220 16.58 2.27 14.97
CA PHE A 220 15.41 1.46 14.67
C PHE A 220 14.19 2.03 15.40
N ASN A 221 13.08 2.18 14.68
CA ASN A 221 11.78 2.38 15.31
C ASN A 221 11.44 1.08 16.06
N LYS A 222 10.67 1.18 17.14
CA LYS A 222 10.09 -0.04 17.74
C LYS A 222 9.34 -0.81 16.67
N LEU A 223 9.47 -2.14 16.70
CA LEU A 223 8.77 -3.03 15.81
C LEU A 223 7.26 -2.81 15.91
N HIS A 224 6.78 -2.66 17.14
CA HIS A 224 5.39 -2.43 17.45
C HIS A 224 5.24 -1.32 18.50
N VAL A 225 4.49 -0.27 18.15
CA VAL A 225 4.01 0.73 19.10
C VAL A 225 2.51 0.54 19.33
N SER A 226 1.77 0.25 18.26
CA SER A 226 0.33 -0.08 18.31
C SER A 226 -0.07 -0.91 17.09
N ALA A 227 -1.33 -1.33 17.01
CA ALA A 227 -1.86 -2.05 15.84
C ALA A 227 -1.75 -1.27 14.52
N ALA A 228 -1.54 0.05 14.57
CA ALA A 228 -1.42 0.94 13.42
C ALA A 228 -0.17 1.82 13.49
N ASP A 229 0.86 1.40 14.23
CA ASP A 229 2.10 2.18 14.41
C ASP A 229 3.31 1.28 14.73
N GLY A 230 4.49 1.69 14.28
CA GLY A 230 5.75 0.93 14.38
C GLY A 230 6.24 0.39 13.04
N LEU A 231 7.48 -0.08 13.02
CA LEU A 231 8.21 -0.41 11.80
C LEU A 231 7.51 -1.48 10.94
N VAL A 232 6.88 -2.47 11.56
CA VAL A 232 6.14 -3.53 10.83
C VAL A 232 4.92 -2.95 10.12
N TRP A 233 4.20 -2.03 10.79
CA TRP A 233 3.03 -1.38 10.20
C TRP A 233 3.45 -0.45 9.06
N GLU A 234 4.47 0.38 9.28
CA GLU A 234 5.05 1.30 8.29
C GLU A 234 5.47 0.53 7.02
N ALA A 235 6.17 -0.58 7.19
CA ALA A 235 6.57 -1.48 6.11
C ALA A 235 5.39 -2.05 5.32
N CYS A 236 4.30 -2.43 6.00
CA CYS A 236 3.10 -2.97 5.36
C CYS A 236 2.39 -1.96 4.44
N GLN A 237 2.67 -0.66 4.56
CA GLN A 237 2.07 0.38 3.71
C GLN A 237 2.89 0.68 2.46
N ARG A 238 4.09 0.10 2.31
CA ARG A 238 5.01 0.42 1.21
C ARG A 238 4.93 -0.59 0.07
N ASP A 239 5.29 -0.11 -1.11
CA ASP A 239 5.57 -0.97 -2.26
C ASP A 239 6.91 -1.70 -2.03
N TYR A 240 6.90 -3.02 -2.23
CA TYR A 240 8.08 -3.85 -1.99
C TYR A 240 9.03 -3.87 -3.18
N LEU A 241 10.34 -3.86 -2.88
CA LEU A 241 11.39 -4.16 -3.83
C LEU A 241 11.38 -5.67 -4.17
N TYR A 242 10.55 -6.04 -5.14
CA TYR A 242 10.36 -7.44 -5.55
C TYR A 242 11.66 -8.13 -6.02
N GLN A 243 12.65 -7.35 -6.47
CA GLN A 243 13.87 -7.86 -7.09
C GLN A 243 15.09 -7.88 -6.17
N TRP A 244 14.94 -7.56 -4.88
CA TRP A 244 16.06 -7.69 -3.96
C TRP A 244 16.37 -9.18 -3.72
N PRO A 245 17.52 -9.70 -4.20
CA PRO A 245 17.78 -11.14 -4.28
C PRO A 245 18.28 -11.74 -2.96
N VAL A 246 18.77 -10.91 -2.03
CA VAL A 246 19.22 -11.35 -0.70
C VAL A 246 18.06 -11.49 0.30
N THR A 247 16.81 -11.36 -0.11
CA THR A 247 15.67 -11.55 0.79
C THR A 247 15.49 -13.06 0.99
N TRP A 248 15.95 -13.57 2.13
CA TRP A 248 15.97 -15.02 2.45
C TRP A 248 14.57 -15.60 2.58
N MET A 249 13.61 -14.73 2.82
CA MET A 249 12.20 -14.99 2.62
C MET A 249 11.68 -13.91 1.70
N SER A 250 10.72 -14.24 0.82
CA SER A 250 9.97 -13.21 0.10
C SER A 250 9.56 -12.12 1.11
N PRO A 251 9.84 -10.82 0.87
CA PRO A 251 9.48 -9.75 1.79
C PRO A 251 7.99 -9.80 2.19
N LEU A 252 7.16 -10.25 1.25
CA LEU A 252 5.73 -10.51 1.46
C LEU A 252 5.48 -11.66 2.44
N ASP A 253 6.30 -12.72 2.43
CA ASP A 253 6.19 -13.81 3.39
C ASP A 253 6.69 -13.41 4.79
N THR A 254 7.75 -12.62 4.89
CA THR A 254 8.20 -12.04 6.17
C THR A 254 7.07 -11.23 6.77
N LEU A 255 6.52 -10.27 6.04
CA LEU A 255 5.52 -9.36 6.57
C LEU A 255 4.15 -10.02 6.74
N ARG A 256 3.80 -10.99 5.88
CA ARG A 256 2.61 -11.83 6.09
C ARG A 256 2.76 -12.69 7.34
N LYS A 257 3.90 -13.35 7.56
CA LYS A 257 4.14 -14.17 8.76
C LYS A 257 4.19 -13.31 10.01
N VAL A 258 4.87 -12.18 9.97
CA VAL A 258 4.91 -11.19 11.05
C VAL A 258 3.48 -10.74 11.38
N LYS A 259 2.74 -10.23 10.38
CA LYS A 259 1.34 -9.80 10.54
C LYS A 259 0.42 -10.92 11.03
N GLN A 260 0.57 -12.14 10.52
CA GLN A 260 -0.22 -13.31 10.96
C GLN A 260 0.10 -13.69 12.39
N HIS A 261 1.38 -13.77 12.76
CA HIS A 261 1.82 -14.09 14.11
C HIS A 261 1.24 -13.09 15.12
N TYR A 262 1.24 -11.79 14.78
CA TYR A 262 0.67 -10.77 15.65
C TYR A 262 -0.86 -10.68 15.63
N SER A 263 -1.50 -11.09 14.55
CA SER A 263 -2.97 -11.25 14.52
C SER A 263 -3.45 -12.37 15.47
N THR A 264 -2.55 -13.26 15.91
CA THR A 264 -2.88 -14.35 16.86
C THR A 264 -2.71 -13.99 18.33
N VAL A 265 -2.09 -12.84 18.65
CA VAL A 265 -2.16 -12.27 20.00
C VAL A 265 -3.61 -11.85 20.20
N LYS A 266 -4.39 -12.68 20.92
CA LYS A 266 -5.82 -12.45 21.17
C LYS A 266 -5.99 -11.01 21.66
N PRO A 267 -6.50 -10.08 20.83
CA PRO A 267 -6.72 -8.74 21.30
C PRO A 267 -7.80 -8.88 22.37
N ASP A 268 -7.62 -8.23 23.51
CA ASP A 268 -8.71 -8.12 24.46
C ASP A 268 -9.96 -7.58 23.73
N LEU A 269 -11.15 -7.85 24.30
CA LEU A 269 -12.40 -7.46 23.66
C LEU A 269 -12.38 -5.96 23.31
N PHE A 270 -11.73 -5.16 24.14
CA PHE A 270 -11.58 -3.73 23.90
C PHE A 270 -10.74 -3.45 22.66
N SER A 271 -9.57 -4.07 22.49
CA SER A 271 -8.73 -3.93 21.29
C SER A 271 -9.45 -4.36 20.01
N GLN A 272 -10.32 -5.38 20.08
CA GLN A 272 -11.16 -5.77 18.94
C GLN A 272 -12.21 -4.71 18.61
N VAL A 273 -12.87 -4.16 19.64
CA VAL A 273 -13.83 -3.06 19.48
C VAL A 273 -13.14 -1.78 18.99
N GLN A 274 -11.95 -1.50 19.50
CA GLN A 274 -11.08 -0.39 19.09
C GLN A 274 -10.75 -0.53 17.61
N LEU A 275 -10.29 -1.70 17.18
CA LEU A 275 -10.02 -2.01 15.78
C LEU A 275 -11.28 -1.83 14.93
N ALA A 276 -12.41 -2.42 15.32
CA ALA A 276 -13.68 -2.23 14.62
C ALA A 276 -14.07 -0.74 14.54
N SER A 277 -13.83 0.03 15.59
CA SER A 277 -14.10 1.48 15.60
C SER A 277 -13.21 2.29 14.67
N THR A 278 -12.01 1.78 14.34
CA THR A 278 -11.18 2.39 13.28
C THR A 278 -11.68 2.07 11.88
N LEU A 279 -12.47 1.00 11.72
CA LEU A 279 -13.03 0.58 10.45
C LEU A 279 -14.36 1.25 10.11
N PHE A 280 -15.14 1.66 11.11
CA PHE A 280 -16.49 2.21 10.93
C PHE A 280 -16.61 3.66 11.38
N CYS A 281 -17.31 4.47 10.58
CA CYS A 281 -17.71 5.79 11.02
C CYS A 281 -18.76 5.71 12.15
N PRO A 282 -18.55 6.34 13.32
CA PRO A 282 -19.53 6.34 14.41
C PRO A 282 -20.71 7.29 14.14
N ASN A 283 -20.65 8.12 13.10
CA ASN A 283 -21.84 8.88 12.66
C ASN A 283 -22.83 7.91 12.00
N PHE A 284 -23.97 7.68 12.66
CA PHE A 284 -25.03 6.78 12.18
C PHE A 284 -25.60 7.12 10.80
N GLY A 285 -25.45 8.37 10.34
CA GLY A 285 -25.82 8.79 8.98
C GLY A 285 -24.78 8.42 7.91
N CYS A 286 -23.65 7.84 8.31
CA CYS A 286 -22.53 7.51 7.43
C CYS A 286 -22.22 6.01 7.49
N LEU A 287 -22.53 5.30 6.42
CA LEU A 287 -22.28 3.85 6.28
C LEU A 287 -20.90 3.54 5.69
N VAL A 288 -19.97 4.50 5.68
CA VAL A 288 -18.63 4.29 5.15
C VAL A 288 -17.83 3.43 6.12
N SER A 289 -17.43 2.23 5.66
CA SER A 289 -16.37 1.46 6.29
C SER A 289 -15.05 1.72 5.56
N SER A 290 -14.04 2.21 6.27
CA SER A 290 -12.70 2.42 5.70
C SER A 290 -11.64 2.05 6.72
N LEU A 291 -10.51 1.51 6.27
CA LEU A 291 -9.31 1.25 7.08
C LEU A 291 -8.64 2.52 7.66
N LYS A 292 -9.28 3.68 7.47
CA LYS A 292 -8.83 5.04 7.80
C LYS A 292 -10.02 5.80 8.40
N PRO A 293 -9.79 6.90 9.15
CA PRO A 293 -10.88 7.75 9.62
C PRO A 293 -11.79 8.15 8.46
N CYS A 294 -13.10 8.13 8.73
CA CYS A 294 -14.11 8.48 7.73
C CYS A 294 -13.73 9.81 7.05
N PRO A 295 -13.60 9.84 5.71
CA PRO A 295 -13.10 10.99 4.99
C PRO A 295 -14.06 12.19 5.08
N VAL A 296 -15.27 12.04 5.62
CA VAL A 296 -16.25 13.11 5.76
C VAL A 296 -16.30 13.64 7.20
N HIS A 297 -16.19 12.75 8.20
CA HIS A 297 -16.59 13.06 9.57
C HIS A 297 -15.45 13.15 10.58
N ASN A 298 -14.20 12.81 10.21
CA ASN A 298 -13.04 12.85 11.12
C ASN A 298 -13.38 12.38 12.54
N ALA A 299 -14.06 11.24 12.63
CA ALA A 299 -14.50 10.78 13.92
C ALA A 299 -13.28 10.28 14.71
N PRO A 300 -13.08 10.74 15.96
CA PRO A 300 -11.97 10.27 16.77
C PRO A 300 -12.15 8.78 17.05
N ALA A 301 -11.04 8.05 17.16
CA ALA A 301 -11.05 6.69 17.66
C ALA A 301 -11.78 6.64 19.02
N ILE A 302 -12.52 5.56 19.28
CA ILE A 302 -13.13 5.33 20.58
C ILE A 302 -12.00 5.37 21.61
N ARG A 303 -12.18 6.13 22.70
CA ARG A 303 -11.24 6.14 23.81
C ARG A 303 -11.78 5.24 24.90
N GLU A 304 -10.90 4.48 25.54
CA GLU A 304 -11.25 3.76 26.77
C GLU A 304 -11.82 4.75 27.79
N ALA A 305 -13.13 4.71 27.97
CA ALA A 305 -13.76 5.36 29.09
C ALA A 305 -13.60 4.43 30.29
N LYS A 306 -13.08 4.95 31.40
CA LYS A 306 -13.05 4.19 32.65
C LYS A 306 -14.49 3.78 32.98
N PRO A 307 -14.80 2.47 33.08
CA PRO A 307 -16.17 2.02 33.25
C PRO A 307 -16.74 2.64 34.53
N THR A 308 -17.79 3.44 34.37
CA THR A 308 -18.47 4.12 35.48
C THR A 308 -19.49 3.20 36.16
N ILE A 309 -19.78 2.06 35.53
CA ILE A 309 -20.73 1.07 36.03
C ILE A 309 -20.00 -0.25 36.26
N THR A 310 -19.96 -0.68 37.53
CA THR A 310 -19.45 -2.00 37.90
C THR A 310 -20.49 -3.08 37.61
N SER A 311 -20.04 -4.31 37.34
CA SER A 311 -20.90 -5.50 37.15
C SER A 311 -21.97 -5.68 38.24
N LYS A 312 -21.70 -5.26 39.48
CA LYS A 312 -22.67 -5.25 40.59
C LYS A 312 -23.96 -4.49 40.30
N LYS A 313 -23.94 -3.47 39.45
CA LYS A 313 -25.14 -2.69 39.08
C LYS A 313 -26.04 -3.42 38.08
N TYR A 314 -25.47 -4.38 37.34
CA TYR A 314 -26.16 -5.25 36.40
C TYR A 314 -26.40 -6.64 36.96
N ASP A 315 -26.19 -6.82 38.27
CA ASP A 315 -26.48 -8.08 38.96
C ASP A 315 -28.00 -8.26 39.06
N THR A 316 -28.61 -8.74 37.98
CA THR A 316 -30.03 -9.06 37.87
C THR A 316 -30.31 -10.48 38.35
N ARG A 317 -29.65 -10.90 39.44
CA ARG A 317 -29.85 -12.19 40.13
C ARG A 317 -31.32 -12.56 40.41
N ASN A 318 -32.23 -11.59 40.32
CA ASN A 318 -33.64 -11.80 40.69
C ASN A 318 -34.55 -12.23 39.52
N ARG A 319 -34.06 -12.38 38.28
CA ARG A 319 -34.89 -12.82 37.14
C ARG A 319 -34.10 -13.66 36.13
N PRO A 320 -34.05 -15.00 36.28
CA PRO A 320 -33.50 -15.86 35.25
C PRO A 320 -34.33 -15.74 33.97
N CYS A 321 -33.67 -15.63 32.82
CA CYS A 321 -34.33 -15.45 31.54
C CYS A 321 -34.99 -16.73 31.00
N SER A 322 -34.57 -17.90 31.47
CA SER A 322 -35.10 -19.22 31.10
C SER A 322 -34.61 -20.30 32.07
N GLY A 323 -35.15 -21.53 31.96
CA GLY A 323 -34.71 -22.69 32.73
C GLY A 323 -33.27 -23.16 32.45
N SER A 324 -32.61 -22.63 31.42
CA SER A 324 -31.19 -22.87 31.12
C SER A 324 -30.31 -21.65 31.46
N CYS A 325 -30.83 -20.71 32.25
CA CYS A 325 -30.06 -19.55 32.70
C CYS A 325 -28.85 -19.99 33.52
N PHE A 326 -27.68 -19.38 33.30
CA PHE A 326 -26.46 -19.67 34.05
C PHE A 326 -26.63 -19.49 35.58
N GLN A 327 -27.58 -18.65 36.00
CA GLN A 327 -27.93 -18.46 37.41
C GLN A 327 -28.43 -19.77 38.06
N HIS A 328 -29.17 -20.61 37.32
CA HIS A 328 -29.61 -21.93 37.83
C HIS A 328 -28.45 -22.93 37.94
N ILE A 329 -27.37 -22.75 37.19
CA ILE A 329 -26.20 -23.63 37.27
C ILE A 329 -25.43 -23.39 38.58
N GLN A 330 -25.36 -22.13 39.03
CA GLN A 330 -24.72 -21.80 40.31
C GLN A 330 -25.52 -22.27 41.53
N GLU A 331 -26.85 -22.13 41.52
CA GLU A 331 -27.71 -22.60 42.62
C GLU A 331 -27.56 -24.12 42.85
N ASN A 332 -27.49 -24.91 41.76
CA ASN A 332 -27.29 -26.36 41.88
C ASN A 332 -25.88 -26.75 42.33
N LEU A 333 -24.85 -25.93 42.08
CA LEU A 333 -23.48 -26.19 42.54
C LEU A 333 -23.27 -25.85 44.02
N ASP A 334 -23.99 -24.85 44.53
CA ASP A 334 -23.93 -24.45 45.94
C ASP A 334 -24.75 -25.40 46.84
N ASP A 335 -25.84 -25.99 46.33
CA ASP A 335 -26.64 -26.98 47.07
C ASP A 335 -25.96 -28.35 47.17
N ASP A 336 -25.20 -28.78 46.16
CA ASP A 336 -24.41 -30.03 46.20
C ASP A 336 -23.14 -29.92 47.07
N ALA A 337 -22.71 -28.71 47.44
CA ALA A 337 -21.57 -28.48 48.33
C ALA A 337 -21.95 -28.53 49.84
N LEU A 338 -23.23 -28.69 50.16
CA LEU A 338 -23.77 -28.72 51.53
C LEU A 338 -24.28 -30.10 51.99
N VAL A 339 -23.96 -31.19 51.26
CA VAL A 339 -24.27 -32.58 51.65
C VAL A 339 -23.05 -33.30 52.23
#